data_AF-A0A967M8Y4-F1
#
_entry.id   AF-A0A967M8Y4-F1
#
_cell.length_a   1.000
_cell.length_b   1.000
_cell.length_c   1.000
_cell.angle_alpha   90.00
_cell.angle_beta   90.00
_cell.angle_gamma   90.00
#
_symmetry.space_group_name_H-M   'P 1'
#
loop_
_entity.id
_entity.type
_entity.pdbx_description
1 polymer ?
#
loop_
_entity_poly.entity_id
_entity_poly.type
_entity_poly.pdbx_seq_one_letter_code
_entity_poly.pdbx_strand_id
1 'polypeptide(L)'
;MELLVVVTLLAILTAIVARPFGSTTEEARVTTLRADLATLRTAIERYYLEHNRTYPGAVSATDGQTPPAGAQEAAAAFLAQLTHYTDKHGRASAMRDATFRFGPYLKTKNLPPNPFTLDEAKSRDVNVDTTTDEITAASADPAPRDNTGWKFYSLTGRFIANDGRTLSDGTPTEDL
;
A
#
# COMPACT_ATOMS: atom_id res chain seq x y z
N MET A 1 -36.40 19.61 -46.69
CA MET A 1 -36.57 19.88 -45.25
C MET A 1 -36.38 18.64 -44.37
N GLU A 2 -36.56 17.42 -44.91
CA GLU A 2 -36.42 16.17 -44.15
C GLU A 2 -34.97 15.84 -43.74
N LEU A 3 -34.00 15.99 -44.65
CA LEU A 3 -32.58 15.76 -44.36
C LEU A 3 -31.98 16.82 -43.42
N LEU A 4 -32.51 18.04 -43.47
CA LEU A 4 -31.98 19.18 -42.72
C LEU A 4 -32.19 18.98 -41.22
N VAL A 5 -33.37 18.50 -40.82
CA VAL A 5 -33.65 18.19 -39.41
C VAL A 5 -32.75 17.05 -38.92
N VAL A 6 -32.57 15.99 -39.71
CA VAL A 6 -31.71 14.85 -39.34
C VAL A 6 -30.25 15.27 -39.11
N VAL A 7 -29.68 16.07 -40.01
CA VAL A 7 -28.30 16.55 -39.90
C VAL A 7 -28.13 17.47 -38.70
N THR A 8 -29.10 18.35 -38.43
CA THR A 8 -29.04 19.22 -37.24
C THR A 8 -29.13 18.44 -35.93
N LEU A 9 -29.95 17.38 -35.87
CA LEU A 9 -30.05 16.53 -34.69
C LEU A 9 -28.75 15.75 -34.45
N LEU A 10 -28.12 15.19 -35.49
CA LEU A 10 -26.83 14.52 -35.36
C LEU A 10 -25.69 15.47 -34.96
N ALA A 11 -25.72 16.72 -35.41
CA ALA A 11 -24.77 17.75 -35.01
C ALA A 11 -24.92 18.14 -33.53
N ILE A 12 -26.15 18.25 -33.03
CA ILE A 12 -26.41 18.54 -31.61
C ILE A 12 -26.06 17.34 -30.72
N LEU A 13 -26.38 16.12 -31.16
CA LEU A 13 -26.04 14.90 -30.43
C LEU A 13 -24.52 14.75 -30.29
N THR A 14 -23.76 14.95 -31.36
CA THR A 14 -22.29 14.86 -31.30
C THR A 14 -21.67 15.95 -30.43
N ALA A 15 -22.25 17.15 -30.39
CA ALA A 15 -21.78 18.24 -29.52
C ALA A 15 -21.90 17.95 -28.00
N ILE A 16 -22.82 17.07 -27.59
CA ILE A 16 -23.08 16.76 -26.16
C ILE A 16 -22.30 15.52 -25.68
N VAL A 17 -21.67 14.76 -26.59
CA VAL A 17 -21.04 13.46 -26.30
C VAL A 17 -19.70 13.54 -25.53
N ALA A 18 -19.09 14.72 -25.41
CA ALA A 18 -17.86 14.88 -24.65
C ALA A 18 -18.14 15.12 -23.15
N ARG A 19 -18.54 14.09 -22.41
CA ARG A 19 -18.36 14.04 -20.95
C ARG A 19 -17.08 13.25 -20.66
N PRO A 20 -16.05 13.81 -20.01
CA PRO A 20 -14.83 13.08 -19.76
C PRO A 20 -15.09 12.04 -18.67
N PHE A 21 -15.30 10.78 -19.05
CA PHE A 21 -15.38 9.65 -18.12
C PHE A 21 -14.03 9.32 -17.45
N GLY A 22 -12.95 10.03 -17.79
CA GLY A 22 -11.58 9.73 -17.35
C GLY A 22 -11.22 10.12 -15.91
N SER A 23 -11.68 11.27 -15.40
CA SER A 23 -11.26 11.76 -14.07
C SER A 23 -11.88 10.97 -12.92
N THR A 24 -13.15 10.58 -13.06
CA THR A 24 -13.90 9.85 -12.02
C THR A 24 -13.26 8.51 -11.63
N THR A 25 -12.60 7.83 -12.57
CA THR A 25 -11.92 6.56 -12.28
C THR A 25 -10.61 6.78 -11.53
N GLU A 26 -9.86 7.84 -11.84
CA GLU A 26 -8.65 8.18 -11.11
C GLU A 26 -8.96 8.67 -9.70
N GLU A 27 -9.95 9.56 -9.54
CA GLU A 27 -10.42 10.03 -8.24
C GLU A 27 -10.90 8.89 -7.33
N ALA A 28 -11.62 7.92 -7.89
CA ALA A 28 -12.05 6.73 -7.17
C ALA A 28 -10.84 5.90 -6.70
N ARG A 29 -9.84 5.67 -7.57
CA ARG A 29 -8.60 4.96 -7.21
C ARG A 29 -7.78 5.71 -6.16
N VAL A 30 -7.68 7.04 -6.25
CA VAL A 30 -7.00 7.88 -5.24
C VAL A 30 -7.71 7.77 -3.89
N THR A 31 -9.04 7.79 -3.89
CA THR A 31 -9.83 7.64 -2.67
C THR A 31 -9.57 6.28 -2.00
N THR A 32 -9.56 5.20 -2.78
CA THR A 32 -9.20 3.86 -2.31
C THR A 32 -7.78 3.83 -1.76
N LEU A 33 -6.80 4.35 -2.50
CA LEU A 33 -5.40 4.38 -2.09
C LEU A 33 -5.20 5.11 -0.76
N ARG A 34 -5.83 6.28 -0.57
CA ARG A 34 -5.75 7.04 0.69
C ARG A 34 -6.38 6.28 1.86
N ALA A 35 -7.52 5.63 1.63
CA ALA A 35 -8.19 4.83 2.66
C ALA A 35 -7.34 3.62 3.09
N ASP A 36 -6.72 2.94 2.12
CA ASP A 36 -5.82 1.81 2.38
C ASP A 36 -4.55 2.27 3.10
N LEU A 37 -3.91 3.36 2.65
CA LEU A 37 -2.75 3.96 3.33
C LEU A 37 -3.07 4.34 4.77
N ALA A 38 -4.21 4.99 5.03
CA ALA A 38 -4.61 5.35 6.39
C ALA A 38 -4.83 4.12 7.28
N THR A 39 -5.45 3.08 6.74
CA THR A 39 -5.69 1.82 7.43
C THR A 39 -4.37 1.12 7.79
N LEU A 40 -3.46 1.01 6.82
CA LEU A 40 -2.17 0.34 7.00
C LEU A 40 -1.24 1.12 7.93
N ARG A 41 -1.13 2.44 7.77
CA ARG A 41 -0.34 3.30 8.67
C ARG A 41 -0.83 3.19 10.11
N THR A 42 -2.14 3.20 10.34
CA THR A 42 -2.72 3.01 11.68
C THR A 42 -2.39 1.63 12.27
N ALA A 43 -2.43 0.58 11.45
CA ALA A 43 -2.07 -0.78 11.88
C ALA A 43 -0.59 -0.89 12.26
N ILE A 44 0.30 -0.27 11.47
CA ILE A 44 1.75 -0.22 11.72
C ILE A 44 2.04 0.52 13.03
N GLU A 45 1.44 1.68 13.25
CA GLU A 45 1.64 2.44 14.49
C GLU A 45 1.13 1.69 15.72
N ARG A 46 -0.01 1.00 15.61
CA ARG A 46 -0.50 0.14 16.69
C ARG A 46 0.47 -1.00 16.98
N TYR A 47 1.03 -1.64 15.95
CA TYR A 47 2.06 -2.68 16.12
C TYR A 47 3.27 -2.12 16.87
N TYR A 48 3.77 -0.96 16.44
CA TYR A 48 4.95 -0.32 17.03
C TYR A 48 4.79 -0.06 18.53
N LEU A 49 3.61 0.39 18.96
CA LEU A 49 3.30 0.65 20.38
C LEU A 49 3.26 -0.64 21.21
N GLU A 50 2.77 -1.74 20.64
CA GLU A 50 2.65 -3.04 21.34
C GLU A 50 3.99 -3.82 21.39
N HIS A 51 4.97 -3.46 20.54
CA HIS A 51 6.23 -4.20 20.32
C HIS A 51 7.50 -3.43 20.67
N ASN A 52 7.54 -2.82 21.85
CA ASN A 52 8.74 -2.11 22.37
C ASN A 52 9.30 -1.06 21.41
N ARG A 53 8.44 -0.39 20.62
CA ARG A 53 8.88 0.61 19.62
C ARG A 53 9.75 0.02 18.51
N THR A 54 9.50 -1.23 18.15
CA THR A 54 10.08 -1.88 16.98
C THR A 54 9.03 -1.96 15.90
N TYR A 55 9.35 -1.46 14.71
CA TYR A 55 8.45 -1.54 13.55
C TYR A 55 8.35 -2.97 12.99
N PRO A 56 7.24 -3.32 12.32
CA PRO A 56 7.10 -4.63 11.71
C PRO A 56 8.16 -4.82 10.60
N GLY A 57 8.68 -6.03 10.44
CA GLY A 57 9.77 -6.32 9.49
C GLY A 57 11.16 -5.85 9.94
N ALA A 58 11.31 -5.21 11.10
CA ALA A 58 12.63 -4.89 11.65
C ALA A 58 13.30 -6.08 12.36
N VAL A 59 12.51 -7.07 12.80
CA VAL A 59 12.98 -8.33 13.39
C VAL A 59 12.28 -9.52 12.74
N SER A 60 12.94 -10.67 12.72
CA SER A 60 12.40 -11.91 12.16
C SER A 60 11.10 -12.30 12.87
N ALA A 61 10.07 -12.64 12.10
CA ALA A 61 8.80 -13.10 12.66
C ALA A 61 8.90 -14.49 13.30
N THR A 62 10.00 -15.22 13.11
CA THR A 62 10.19 -16.54 13.72
C THR A 62 10.76 -16.44 15.13
N ASP A 63 11.74 -15.56 15.35
CA ASP A 63 12.44 -15.44 16.63
C ASP A 63 12.18 -14.16 17.42
N GLY A 64 11.73 -13.08 16.76
CA GLY A 64 11.43 -11.77 17.35
C GLY A 64 12.65 -11.01 17.85
N GLN A 65 13.86 -11.42 17.47
CA GLN A 65 15.09 -10.87 18.02
C GLN A 65 16.13 -10.53 16.96
N THR A 66 16.28 -11.38 15.95
CA THR A 66 17.31 -11.17 14.93
C THR A 66 16.77 -10.24 13.83
N PRO A 67 17.60 -9.34 13.28
CA PRO A 67 17.23 -8.64 12.05
C PRO A 67 17.02 -9.65 10.91
N PRO A 68 16.05 -9.42 10.01
CA PRO A 68 15.92 -10.24 8.80
C PRO A 68 17.17 -10.16 7.93
N ALA A 69 17.49 -11.23 7.20
CA ALA A 69 18.68 -11.32 6.36
C ALA A 69 18.67 -10.38 5.13
N GLY A 70 17.52 -9.79 4.82
CA GLY A 70 17.35 -8.82 3.74
C GLY A 70 15.88 -8.46 3.50
N ALA A 71 15.63 -7.66 2.47
CA ALA A 71 14.30 -7.11 2.16
C ALA A 71 13.21 -8.18 2.01
N GLN A 72 13.52 -9.34 1.42
CA GLN A 72 12.55 -10.42 1.22
C GLN A 72 12.08 -11.05 2.54
N GLU A 73 13.01 -11.32 3.46
CA GLU A 73 12.66 -11.84 4.78
C GLU A 73 11.97 -10.76 5.63
N ALA A 74 12.39 -9.51 5.48
CA ALA A 74 11.76 -8.37 6.13
C ALA A 74 10.30 -8.19 5.67
N ALA A 75 10.01 -8.35 4.37
CA ALA A 75 8.66 -8.33 3.82
C ALA A 75 7.80 -9.49 4.34
N ALA A 76 8.36 -10.71 4.39
CA ALA A 76 7.67 -11.85 4.98
C ALA A 76 7.38 -11.64 6.48
N ALA A 77 8.34 -11.10 7.23
CA ALA A 77 8.18 -10.78 8.64
C ALA A 77 7.14 -9.68 8.86
N PHE A 78 7.18 -8.61 8.06
CA PHE A 78 6.21 -7.51 8.07
C PHE A 78 4.78 -8.05 7.88
N LEU A 79 4.57 -8.87 6.85
CA LEU A 79 3.26 -9.44 6.58
C LEU A 79 2.80 -10.35 7.72
N ALA A 80 3.69 -11.23 8.21
CA ALA A 80 3.36 -12.14 9.29
C ALA A 80 2.98 -11.39 10.57
N GLN A 81 3.75 -10.38 10.94
CA GLN A 81 3.56 -9.57 12.14
C GLN A 81 2.26 -8.75 12.13
N LEU A 82 1.80 -8.32 10.96
CA LEU A 82 0.53 -7.59 10.82
C LEU A 82 -0.70 -8.49 10.69
N THR A 83 -0.53 -9.74 10.25
CA THR A 83 -1.66 -10.63 9.90
C THR A 83 -1.83 -11.84 10.84
N HIS A 84 -0.85 -12.10 11.70
CA HIS A 84 -0.86 -13.14 12.73
C HIS A 84 -0.86 -12.56 14.14
N TYR A 85 -1.06 -13.44 15.13
CA TYR A 85 -0.86 -13.05 16.52
C TYR A 85 0.62 -12.93 16.81
N THR A 86 0.99 -12.00 17.67
CA THR A 86 2.38 -11.72 17.99
C THR A 86 2.64 -11.68 19.48
N ASP A 87 3.87 -12.04 19.87
CA ASP A 87 4.38 -11.81 21.23
C ASP A 87 4.97 -10.39 21.34
N LYS A 88 5.43 -9.99 22.53
CA LYS A 88 6.00 -8.64 22.75
C LYS A 88 7.24 -8.33 21.90
N HIS A 89 7.84 -9.34 21.27
CA HIS A 89 9.07 -9.25 20.47
C HIS A 89 8.79 -9.34 18.97
N GLY A 90 7.53 -9.56 18.55
CA GLY A 90 7.18 -9.65 17.14
C GLY A 90 7.31 -11.06 16.57
N ARG A 91 7.43 -12.09 17.42
CA ARG A 91 7.29 -13.48 16.98
C ARG A 91 5.85 -13.72 16.56
N ALA A 92 5.63 -14.23 15.36
CA ALA A 92 4.31 -14.49 14.82
C ALA A 92 3.83 -15.92 15.11
N SER A 93 2.53 -16.07 15.34
CA SER A 93 1.84 -17.35 15.50
C SER A 93 0.46 -17.30 14.86
N ALA A 94 0.07 -18.40 14.20
CA ALA A 94 -1.28 -18.57 13.69
C ALA A 94 -2.33 -18.71 14.82
N MET A 95 -1.91 -19.11 16.02
CA MET A 95 -2.78 -19.36 17.16
C MET A 95 -2.55 -18.32 18.26
N ARG A 96 -3.65 -17.88 18.88
CA ARG A 96 -3.62 -16.98 20.02
C ARG A 96 -3.40 -17.75 21.31
N ASP A 97 -2.49 -17.28 22.16
CA ASP A 97 -2.31 -17.79 23.51
C ASP A 97 -1.85 -16.66 24.47
N ALA A 98 -1.34 -17.02 25.66
CA ALA A 98 -0.88 -16.04 26.65
C ALA A 98 0.40 -15.28 26.22
N THR A 99 1.21 -15.90 25.36
CA THR A 99 2.44 -15.35 24.79
C THR A 99 2.12 -14.53 23.53
N PHE A 100 1.42 -15.13 22.56
CA PHE A 100 0.97 -14.54 21.30
C PHE A 100 -0.40 -13.88 21.47
N ARG A 101 -0.42 -12.74 22.16
CA ARG A 101 -1.65 -12.05 22.57
C ARG A 101 -1.93 -10.76 21.80
N PHE A 102 -0.95 -10.25 21.06
CA PHE A 102 -1.05 -9.02 20.28
C PHE A 102 -1.50 -9.32 18.85
N GLY A 103 -2.08 -8.33 18.18
CA GLY A 103 -2.63 -8.50 16.83
C GLY A 103 -3.78 -9.53 16.73
N PRO A 104 -4.10 -10.02 15.51
CA PRO A 104 -3.65 -9.46 14.24
C PRO A 104 -4.14 -8.01 14.06
N TYR A 105 -3.36 -7.23 13.31
CA TYR A 105 -3.61 -5.80 13.11
C TYR A 105 -4.44 -5.54 11.86
N LEU A 106 -4.39 -6.47 10.90
CA LEU A 106 -5.20 -6.47 9.70
C LEU A 106 -6.27 -7.56 9.78
N LYS A 107 -7.46 -7.24 9.24
CA LYS A 107 -8.57 -8.21 9.15
C LYS A 107 -8.35 -9.25 8.05
N THR A 108 -7.56 -8.90 7.04
CA THR A 108 -7.21 -9.75 5.91
C THR A 108 -5.81 -10.34 6.09
N LYS A 109 -5.57 -11.51 5.49
CA LYS A 109 -4.26 -12.17 5.50
C LYS A 109 -3.26 -11.59 4.51
N ASN A 110 -3.72 -10.68 3.64
CA ASN A 110 -2.91 -9.99 2.65
C ASN A 110 -3.17 -8.49 2.76
N LEU A 111 -2.19 -7.67 2.35
CA LEU A 111 -2.37 -6.22 2.17
C LEU A 111 -3.44 -5.95 1.10
N PRO A 112 -4.19 -4.84 1.17
CA PRO A 112 -5.07 -4.43 0.09
C PRO A 112 -4.27 -4.26 -1.22
N PRO A 113 -4.89 -4.48 -2.38
CA PRO A 113 -4.24 -4.25 -3.67
C PRO A 113 -4.09 -2.76 -3.92
N ASN A 114 -2.88 -2.30 -4.23
CA ASN A 114 -2.66 -0.93 -4.68
C ASN A 114 -3.34 -0.74 -6.06
N PRO A 115 -4.26 0.22 -6.20
CA PRO A 115 -5.05 0.40 -7.42
C PRO A 115 -4.25 0.97 -8.62
N PHE A 116 -2.99 1.38 -8.43
CA PHE A 116 -2.14 1.96 -9.47
C PHE A 116 -0.97 1.08 -9.90
N THR A 117 -0.73 -0.05 -9.23
CA THR A 117 0.28 -1.03 -9.65
C THR A 117 -0.16 -1.69 -10.96
N LEU A 118 0.75 -1.79 -11.94
CA LEU A 118 0.43 -2.40 -13.24
C LEU A 118 0.50 -3.92 -13.19
N ASP A 119 1.43 -4.48 -12.40
CA ASP A 119 1.54 -5.91 -12.17
C ASP A 119 0.58 -6.33 -11.04
N GLU A 120 -0.57 -6.90 -11.41
CA GLU A 120 -1.61 -7.30 -10.45
C GLU A 120 -1.07 -8.29 -9.42
N ALA A 121 -0.14 -9.18 -9.79
CA ALA A 121 0.45 -10.15 -8.88
C ALA A 121 1.23 -9.46 -7.74
N LYS A 122 1.84 -8.31 -8.03
CA LYS A 122 2.64 -7.52 -7.07
C LYS A 122 1.84 -6.42 -6.37
N SER A 123 0.59 -6.17 -6.77
CA SER A 123 -0.25 -5.11 -6.22
C SER A 123 -0.46 -5.19 -4.70
N ARG A 124 -0.28 -6.38 -4.12
CA ARG A 124 -0.44 -6.65 -2.68
C ARG A 124 0.89 -6.83 -1.96
N ASP A 125 2.00 -6.87 -2.71
CA ASP A 125 3.31 -7.11 -2.16
C ASP A 125 3.88 -5.82 -1.56
N VAL A 126 4.86 -5.99 -0.67
CA VAL A 126 5.56 -4.89 -0.01
C VAL A 126 7.06 -5.07 -0.17
N ASN A 127 7.75 -4.01 -0.57
CA ASN A 127 9.20 -3.91 -0.44
C ASN A 127 9.52 -3.30 0.93
N VAL A 128 10.34 -3.98 1.73
CA VAL A 128 10.77 -3.47 3.03
C VAL A 128 12.23 -3.02 2.95
N ASP A 129 12.44 -1.71 3.04
CA ASP A 129 13.76 -1.11 3.20
C ASP A 129 14.20 -1.22 4.66
N THR A 130 15.30 -1.94 4.89
CA THR A 130 15.88 -2.20 6.21
C THR A 130 17.11 -1.35 6.51
N THR A 131 17.42 -0.39 5.65
CA THR A 131 18.72 0.31 5.65
C THR A 131 18.59 1.82 5.77
N THR A 132 17.51 2.41 5.25
CA THR A 132 17.30 3.84 5.23
C THR A 132 16.72 4.33 6.56
N ASP A 133 17.48 5.14 7.29
CA ASP A 133 17.11 5.71 8.60
C ASP A 133 16.65 7.18 8.53
N GLU A 134 16.75 7.81 7.36
CA GLU A 134 16.31 9.19 7.13
C GLU A 134 14.84 9.23 6.69
N ILE A 135 13.98 9.89 7.48
CA ILE A 135 12.53 9.97 7.21
C ILE A 135 12.20 10.66 5.87
N THR A 136 13.02 11.63 5.46
CA THR A 136 12.88 12.41 4.23
C THR A 136 13.30 11.64 2.98
N ALA A 137 14.02 10.52 3.13
CA ALA A 137 14.52 9.75 2.00
C ALA A 137 13.53 8.73 1.42
N ALA A 138 12.31 8.59 1.97
CA ALA A 138 11.36 7.65 1.42
C ALA A 138 10.78 8.10 0.08
N SER A 139 10.86 7.20 -0.90
CA SER A 139 10.37 7.35 -2.27
C SER A 139 10.03 5.97 -2.82
N ALA A 140 9.15 5.89 -3.82
CA ALA A 140 8.96 4.65 -4.56
C ALA A 140 10.28 4.19 -5.19
N ASP A 141 10.36 2.90 -5.44
CA ASP A 141 11.45 2.30 -6.20
C ASP A 141 11.45 2.87 -7.63
N PRO A 142 12.64 3.03 -8.23
CA PRO A 142 12.75 3.56 -9.58
C PRO A 142 11.95 2.67 -10.55
N ALA A 143 11.21 3.34 -11.45
CA ALA A 143 10.35 2.72 -12.45
C ALA A 143 11.05 1.58 -13.23
N PRO A 144 10.32 0.53 -13.65
CA PRO A 144 8.91 0.60 -14.09
C PRO A 144 7.85 0.46 -12.99
N ARG A 145 6.57 0.72 -13.31
CA ARG A 145 5.41 0.55 -12.41
C ARG A 145 5.05 -0.92 -12.12
N ASP A 146 6.01 -1.82 -12.29
CA ASP A 146 5.99 -3.24 -11.94
C ASP A 146 6.67 -3.51 -10.59
N ASN A 147 6.88 -2.45 -9.81
CA ASN A 147 7.20 -2.50 -8.40
C ASN A 147 6.15 -3.29 -7.60
N THR A 148 6.50 -3.61 -6.35
CA THR A 148 5.50 -4.01 -5.35
C THR A 148 4.43 -2.93 -5.20
N GLY A 149 3.25 -3.27 -4.70
CA GLY A 149 2.20 -2.29 -4.44
C GLY A 149 2.60 -1.27 -3.38
N TRP A 150 3.38 -1.73 -2.41
CA TRP A 150 3.71 -0.96 -1.22
C TRP A 150 5.20 -0.93 -0.98
N LYS A 151 5.67 0.12 -0.30
CA LYS A 151 7.02 0.19 0.25
C LYS A 151 6.98 0.66 1.68
N PHE A 152 7.77 0.00 2.51
CA PHE A 152 7.85 0.25 3.94
C PHE A 152 9.30 0.42 4.36
N TYR A 153 9.55 1.38 5.24
CA TYR A 153 10.87 1.69 5.77
C TYR A 153 10.91 1.26 7.23
N SER A 154 11.54 0.12 7.52
CA SER A 154 11.46 -0.50 8.86
C SER A 154 12.22 0.25 9.95
N LEU A 155 13.16 1.13 9.57
CA LEU A 155 13.86 1.99 10.52
C LEU A 155 13.10 3.28 10.86
N THR A 156 12.24 3.77 9.96
CA THR A 156 11.55 5.07 10.11
C THR A 156 10.04 4.95 10.28
N GLY A 157 9.44 3.80 9.97
CA GLY A 157 8.00 3.59 9.98
C GLY A 157 7.26 4.17 8.77
N ARG A 158 7.97 4.78 7.81
CA ARG A 158 7.32 5.40 6.65
C ARG A 158 6.74 4.32 5.73
N PHE A 159 5.44 4.41 5.45
CA PHE A 159 4.71 3.53 4.55
C PHE A 159 4.12 4.32 3.40
N ILE A 160 4.47 3.96 2.17
CA ILE A 160 4.13 4.68 0.95
C ILE A 160 3.62 3.73 -0.13
N ALA A 161 2.92 4.30 -1.11
CA ALA A 161 2.62 3.62 -2.36
C ALA A 161 3.92 3.45 -3.17
N ASN A 162 4.12 2.27 -3.77
CA ASN A 162 5.36 1.96 -4.52
C ASN A 162 5.12 1.81 -6.03
N ASP A 163 3.94 2.18 -6.51
CA ASP A 163 3.52 2.02 -7.91
C ASP A 163 4.17 3.00 -8.91
N GLY A 164 4.90 4.02 -8.45
CA GLY A 164 5.57 4.99 -9.31
C GLY A 164 4.62 5.83 -10.19
N ARG A 165 3.36 5.99 -9.79
CA ARG A 165 2.38 6.84 -10.49
C ARG A 165 2.52 8.29 -10.04
N THR A 166 2.47 9.19 -11.02
CA THR A 166 2.13 10.60 -10.81
C THR A 166 0.70 10.81 -11.30
N LEU A 167 -0.16 11.40 -10.47
CA LEU A 167 -1.55 11.71 -10.79
C LEU A 167 -1.67 12.79 -11.86
N SER A 168 -2.87 13.00 -12.39
CA SER A 168 -3.16 14.03 -13.38
C SER A 168 -2.92 15.46 -12.89
N ASP A 169 -2.92 15.69 -11.58
CA ASP A 169 -2.59 16.97 -10.94
C ASP A 169 -1.09 17.18 -10.70
N GLY A 170 -0.25 16.21 -11.08
CA GLY A 170 1.20 16.25 -10.89
C GLY A 170 1.69 15.68 -9.55
N THR A 171 0.79 15.25 -8.66
CA THR A 171 1.15 14.68 -7.36
C THR A 171 1.62 13.23 -7.51
N PRO A 172 2.83 12.85 -7.03
CA PRO A 172 3.22 11.44 -6.90
C PRO A 172 2.31 10.68 -5.93
N THR A 173 1.97 9.42 -6.24
CA THR A 173 1.12 8.59 -5.36
C THR A 173 1.80 8.22 -4.03
N GLU A 174 3.13 8.23 -3.99
CA GLU A 174 3.94 8.03 -2.79
C GLU A 174 3.78 9.16 -1.74
N ASP A 175 3.35 10.35 -2.18
CA ASP A 175 3.14 11.53 -1.33
C ASP A 175 1.70 11.62 -0.76
N LEU A 176 0.84 10.64 -1.06
CA LEU A 176 -0.56 10.60 -0.59
C LEU A 176 -0.71 10.11 0.86
#